data_AF-A0A8J6HRR1-F1
#
_entry.id   AF-A0A8J6HRR1-F1
#
_cell.length_a   1.000
_cell.length_b   1.000
_cell.length_c   1.000
_cell.angle_alpha   90.00
_cell.angle_beta   90.00
_cell.angle_gamma   90.00
#
_symmetry.space_group_name_H-M   'P 1'
#
loop_
_entity.id
_entity.type
_entity.pdbx_description
1 polymer ?
#
loop_
_entity_poly.entity_id
_entity_poly.type
_entity_poly.pdbx_seq_one_letter_code
_entity_poly.pdbx_strand_id
1 'polypeptide(L)'
;MNDFWLANFRDFLLDLQQEFDDNRKNNYLNSEKWFPNATEKAVLAFKLLAQTGIVEFPVDKSQIYRKQLVSDGIIDPKAFYNYLSVWNTNDQWSYSSSQANLTPKPCQHYSSKAEFDLKIPKSRPLVYTQMPFYLKNLKSTGKIIETLKQIKQISEEFNQRGLKNYPIGLIFAYFNQFLLLDRLLAVQFLLTLLAAVLVACVLVQWTKLWCSIFSIIICMLLMCLVNVNALSGTVGALHFIIVSRNVFLILSGFLSALGNCERRLKMSLELYAEPILKGDFGLFVCVSVLATSQFEFVQCHFFTALLISLCSSALNSLVFFPILLVIAGPKAELYQLEHNDRIATPTPPPPPPPPIRTPTYSKPSRRSSSVKATREPSLTTITEESCNQSIVVEPQVTVEYSSPESSSSGPYTTKVTATANIKVELVAPVYRSKCSKCHRSKCKRRQQCRCCKQDSDSSDSSAEAEPCPSS
;
A
#
# COMPACT_ATOMS: atom_id res chain seq x y z
N MET A 1 -21.55 25.76 36.45
CA MET A 1 -21.08 24.73 35.50
C MET A 1 -20.34 25.47 34.39
N ASN A 2 -19.40 24.84 33.66
CA ASN A 2 -18.83 25.51 32.49
C ASN A 2 -19.89 25.47 31.40
N ASP A 3 -20.78 26.45 31.42
CA ASP A 3 -21.89 26.52 30.51
C ASP A 3 -21.40 26.93 29.12
N PHE A 4 -22.13 26.48 28.11
CA PHE A 4 -21.81 26.72 26.71
C PHE A 4 -21.72 28.23 26.43
N TRP A 5 -20.76 28.67 25.61
CA TRP A 5 -20.52 30.10 25.37
C TRP A 5 -21.75 30.86 24.88
N LEU A 6 -22.64 30.22 24.11
CA LEU A 6 -23.87 30.85 23.66
C LEU A 6 -24.88 31.04 24.79
N ALA A 7 -24.88 30.17 25.80
CA ALA A 7 -25.70 30.34 27.00
C ALA A 7 -25.20 31.54 27.80
N ASN A 8 -23.90 31.58 28.09
CA ASN A 8 -23.22 32.71 28.72
C ASN A 8 -23.48 34.04 27.99
N PHE A 9 -23.37 34.02 26.65
CA PHE A 9 -23.62 35.19 25.83
C PHE A 9 -25.09 35.63 25.85
N ARG A 10 -26.02 34.68 25.83
CA ARG A 10 -27.45 34.97 25.96
C ARG A 10 -27.77 35.58 27.32
N ASP A 11 -27.22 35.03 28.39
CA ASP A 11 -27.47 35.50 29.76
C ASP A 11 -26.93 36.93 29.93
N PHE A 12 -25.75 37.24 29.38
CA PHE A 12 -25.23 38.61 29.31
C PHE A 12 -26.20 39.58 28.59
N LEU A 13 -26.81 39.17 27.47
CA LEU A 13 -27.77 40.01 26.75
C LEU A 13 -29.09 40.18 27.51
N LEU A 14 -29.54 39.15 28.23
CA LEU A 14 -30.71 39.23 29.10
C LEU A 14 -30.47 40.21 30.26
N ASP A 15 -29.31 40.17 30.89
CA ASP A 15 -28.92 41.12 31.94
C ASP A 15 -28.92 42.57 31.42
N LEU A 16 -28.40 42.78 30.21
CA LEU A 16 -28.43 44.10 29.56
C LEU A 16 -29.85 44.57 29.24
N GLN A 17 -30.71 43.66 28.75
CA GLN A 17 -32.11 43.96 28.47
C GLN A 17 -32.86 44.34 29.75
N GLN A 18 -32.62 43.64 30.85
CA GLN A 18 -33.23 43.93 32.16
C GLN A 18 -32.80 45.32 32.68
N GLU A 19 -31.50 45.61 32.65
CA GLU A 19 -30.96 46.94 33.03
C GLU A 19 -31.56 48.07 32.18
N PHE A 20 -31.74 47.83 30.88
CA PHE A 20 -32.39 48.76 29.98
C PHE A 20 -33.84 49.02 30.39
N ASP A 21 -34.61 47.96 30.63
CA ASP A 21 -36.04 48.06 30.96
C ASP A 21 -36.26 48.74 32.32
N ASP A 22 -35.39 48.53 33.31
CA ASP A 22 -35.48 49.18 34.62
C ASP A 22 -35.09 50.66 34.56
N ASN A 23 -34.05 51.02 33.81
CA ASN A 23 -33.69 52.43 33.57
C ASN A 23 -34.76 53.16 32.75
N ARG A 24 -35.46 52.45 31.85
CA ARG A 24 -36.61 52.97 31.09
C ARG A 24 -37.80 53.26 32.02
N LYS A 25 -38.15 52.36 32.94
CA LYS A 25 -39.23 52.59 33.93
C LYS A 25 -38.96 53.83 34.79
N ASN A 26 -37.69 54.09 35.12
CA ASN A 26 -37.27 55.23 35.91
C ASN A 26 -37.08 56.53 35.10
N ASN A 27 -37.40 56.55 33.80
CA ASN A 27 -37.25 57.69 32.89
C ASN A 27 -35.80 58.19 32.70
N TYR A 28 -34.79 57.34 32.92
CA TYR A 28 -33.38 57.68 32.69
C TYR A 28 -32.93 57.50 31.23
N LEU A 29 -33.80 56.92 30.41
CA LEU A 29 -33.59 56.68 28.97
C LEU A 29 -34.84 57.10 28.21
N ASN A 30 -34.65 57.71 27.04
CA ASN A 30 -35.71 57.90 26.04
C ASN A 30 -35.26 57.35 24.68
N SER A 31 -36.15 57.23 23.70
CA SER A 31 -35.87 56.63 22.39
C SER A 31 -34.75 57.35 21.62
N GLU A 32 -34.50 58.62 21.94
CA GLU A 32 -33.55 59.46 21.20
C GLU A 32 -32.20 59.64 21.92
N LYS A 33 -32.22 59.66 23.26
CA LYS A 33 -31.10 60.02 24.12
C LYS A 33 -31.17 59.34 25.49
N TRP A 34 -30.01 59.14 26.10
CA TRP A 34 -29.88 58.77 27.51
C TRP A 34 -29.57 60.00 28.37
N PHE A 35 -29.98 59.96 29.63
CA PHE A 35 -29.68 61.01 30.60
C PHE A 35 -28.43 60.68 31.43
N PRO A 36 -27.81 61.68 32.10
CA PRO A 36 -26.63 61.46 32.94
C PRO A 36 -26.85 60.49 34.11
N ASN A 37 -28.10 60.17 34.46
CA ASN A 37 -28.42 59.24 35.54
C ASN A 37 -28.50 57.77 35.09
N ALA A 38 -28.41 57.49 33.78
CA ALA A 38 -28.49 56.12 33.26
C ALA A 38 -27.26 55.27 33.63
N THR A 39 -27.45 53.97 33.90
CA THR A 39 -26.34 53.04 34.16
C THR A 39 -25.53 52.77 32.87
N GLU A 40 -24.24 52.45 33.00
CA GLU A 40 -23.39 52.14 31.83
C GLU A 40 -23.89 50.94 31.04
N LYS A 41 -24.40 49.91 31.74
CA LYS A 41 -25.03 48.73 31.14
C LYS A 41 -26.28 49.08 30.36
N ALA A 42 -27.14 49.96 30.88
CA ALA A 42 -28.35 50.38 30.18
C ALA A 42 -28.05 51.27 28.96
N VAL A 43 -27.00 52.10 29.02
CA VAL A 43 -26.49 52.85 27.86
C VAL A 43 -25.93 51.89 26.80
N LEU A 44 -25.19 50.85 27.21
CA LEU A 44 -24.71 49.82 26.29
C LEU A 44 -25.87 49.07 25.63
N ALA A 45 -26.86 48.65 26.40
CA ALA A 45 -28.07 47.99 25.90
C ALA A 45 -28.82 48.89 24.90
N PHE A 46 -28.94 50.19 25.19
CA PHE A 46 -29.49 51.18 24.27
C PHE A 46 -28.72 51.21 22.93
N LYS A 47 -27.39 51.21 22.97
CA LYS A 47 -26.54 51.16 21.77
C LYS A 47 -26.74 49.86 20.97
N LEU A 48 -26.89 48.73 21.64
CA LEU A 48 -27.14 47.42 21.01
C LEU A 48 -28.53 47.34 20.36
N LEU A 49 -29.56 47.84 21.04
CA LEU A 49 -30.93 47.89 20.52
C LEU A 49 -31.07 48.81 19.29
N ALA A 50 -30.22 49.84 19.20
CA ALA A 50 -30.16 50.71 18.04
C ALA A 50 -29.50 50.06 16.81
N GLN A 51 -28.79 48.93 16.95
CA GLN A 51 -28.12 48.27 15.82
C GLN A 51 -29.10 47.52 14.92
N THR A 52 -29.03 47.75 13.61
CA THR A 52 -29.81 46.99 12.61
C THR A 52 -29.13 45.69 12.20
N GLY A 53 -27.79 45.63 12.29
CA GLY A 53 -26.95 44.54 11.78
C GLY A 53 -26.61 44.62 10.28
N ILE A 54 -27.10 45.65 9.58
CA ILE A 54 -26.82 45.93 8.17
C ILE A 54 -25.65 46.92 8.07
N VAL A 55 -24.70 46.67 7.17
CA VAL A 55 -23.48 47.51 7.07
C VAL A 55 -23.78 48.90 6.52
N GLU A 56 -24.70 49.01 5.55
CA GLU A 56 -25.09 50.27 4.90
C GLU A 56 -25.84 51.22 5.84
N PHE A 57 -26.74 50.67 6.67
CA PHE A 57 -27.57 51.43 7.62
C PHE A 57 -27.40 50.86 9.02
N PRO A 58 -26.24 51.07 9.69
CA PRO A 58 -25.88 50.35 10.91
C PRO A 58 -26.77 50.67 12.11
N VAL A 59 -27.36 51.88 12.15
CA VAL A 59 -28.07 52.40 13.31
C VAL A 59 -29.46 52.88 12.92
N ASP A 60 -30.47 52.46 13.68
CA ASP A 60 -31.83 52.98 13.62
C ASP A 60 -32.34 53.14 15.07
N LYS A 61 -32.72 54.36 15.44
CA LYS A 61 -33.24 54.66 16.79
C LYS A 61 -34.71 54.29 16.96
N SER A 62 -35.46 54.17 15.87
CA SER A 62 -36.90 53.91 15.91
C SER A 62 -37.24 52.48 16.38
N GLN A 63 -36.29 51.54 16.21
CA GLN A 63 -36.44 50.15 16.64
C GLN A 63 -36.14 49.92 18.12
N ILE A 64 -35.57 50.88 18.87
CA ILE A 64 -35.07 50.67 20.24
C ILE A 64 -36.15 50.13 21.19
N TYR A 65 -37.39 50.61 21.07
CA TYR A 65 -38.50 50.15 21.92
C TYR A 65 -39.24 48.93 21.38
N ARG A 66 -39.05 48.59 20.09
CA ARG A 66 -39.73 47.47 19.43
C ARG A 66 -38.88 46.21 19.42
N LYS A 67 -37.56 46.38 19.40
CA LYS A 67 -36.57 45.32 19.34
C LYS A 67 -36.29 44.78 20.73
N GLN A 68 -36.11 43.46 20.82
CA GLN A 68 -35.59 42.79 22.01
C GLN A 68 -34.25 42.15 21.64
N LEU A 69 -33.28 42.17 22.57
CA LEU A 69 -31.98 41.53 22.35
C LEU A 69 -32.10 40.00 22.26
N VAL A 70 -33.01 39.42 23.05
CA VAL A 70 -33.31 37.98 23.10
C VAL A 70 -34.83 37.79 23.10
N SER A 71 -35.34 36.97 22.18
CA SER A 71 -36.76 36.57 22.09
C SER A 71 -36.86 35.05 22.14
N ASP A 72 -37.69 34.50 23.03
CA ASP A 72 -37.91 33.05 23.19
C ASP A 72 -36.62 32.23 23.34
N GLY A 73 -35.61 32.81 24.01
CA GLY A 73 -34.30 32.17 24.21
C GLY A 73 -33.36 32.20 22.99
N ILE A 74 -33.78 32.85 21.90
CA ILE A 74 -33.00 33.06 20.67
C ILE A 74 -32.51 34.52 20.63
N ILE A 75 -31.21 34.71 20.43
CA ILE A 75 -30.61 36.03 20.24
C ILE A 75 -31.00 36.57 18.86
N ASP A 76 -31.32 37.86 18.74
CA ASP A 76 -31.70 38.45 17.45
C ASP A 76 -30.66 38.15 16.35
N PRO A 77 -31.02 37.38 15.30
CA PRO A 77 -30.07 36.95 14.29
C PRO A 77 -29.56 38.10 13.43
N LYS A 78 -30.31 39.20 13.31
CA LYS A 78 -29.94 40.33 12.44
C LYS A 78 -28.67 41.02 12.94
N ALA A 79 -28.61 41.31 14.24
CA ALA A 79 -27.49 42.02 14.87
C ALA A 79 -26.55 41.13 15.69
N PHE A 80 -26.68 39.79 15.60
CA PHE A 80 -25.88 38.82 16.36
C PHE A 80 -24.38 39.12 16.39
N TYR A 81 -23.77 39.41 15.24
CA TYR A 81 -22.33 39.68 15.14
C TYR A 81 -21.89 41.07 15.65
N ASN A 82 -22.83 42.01 15.76
CA ASN A 82 -22.61 43.28 16.46
C ASN A 82 -22.69 43.08 17.98
N TYR A 83 -23.52 42.15 18.44
CA TYR A 83 -23.63 41.81 19.86
C TYR A 83 -22.41 41.03 20.32
N LEU A 84 -21.89 40.16 19.44
CA LEU A 84 -20.69 39.37 19.69
C LEU A 84 -19.42 40.23 19.87
N SER A 85 -19.28 41.34 19.13
CA SER A 85 -18.12 42.24 19.31
C SER A 85 -18.14 42.91 20.68
N VAL A 86 -19.33 43.24 21.18
CA VAL A 86 -19.49 43.84 22.51
C VAL A 86 -19.25 42.83 23.64
N TRP A 87 -19.77 41.60 23.51
CA TRP A 87 -19.61 40.59 24.55
C TRP A 87 -18.14 40.22 24.81
N ASN A 88 -17.35 40.10 23.74
CA ASN A 88 -15.92 39.77 23.82
C ASN A 88 -15.11 40.74 24.70
N THR A 89 -15.42 42.05 24.66
CA THR A 89 -14.72 43.08 25.44
C THR A 89 -15.36 43.37 26.79
N ASN A 90 -16.69 43.44 26.85
CA ASN A 90 -17.38 43.94 28.04
C ASN A 90 -17.67 42.85 29.08
N ASP A 91 -17.62 41.57 28.68
CA ASP A 91 -17.75 40.42 29.56
C ASP A 91 -16.61 39.42 29.32
N GLN A 92 -15.39 39.93 29.49
CA GLN A 92 -14.17 39.16 29.26
C GLN A 92 -14.06 37.92 30.17
N TRP A 93 -14.63 37.98 31.38
CA TRP A 93 -14.63 36.85 32.31
C TRP A 93 -15.46 35.69 31.78
N SER A 94 -16.70 35.95 31.35
CA SER A 94 -17.58 34.92 30.79
C SER A 94 -17.05 34.40 29.45
N TYR A 95 -16.53 35.31 28.61
CA TYR A 95 -15.87 34.95 27.36
C TYR A 95 -14.69 34.01 27.59
N SER A 96 -13.77 34.36 28.50
CA SER A 96 -12.57 33.56 28.79
C SER A 96 -12.92 32.22 29.45
N SER A 97 -13.90 32.22 30.36
CA SER A 97 -14.35 31.00 31.06
C SER A 97 -14.97 29.98 30.10
N SER A 98 -15.59 30.45 29.01
CA SER A 98 -16.24 29.57 28.02
C SER A 98 -15.26 28.73 27.20
N GLN A 99 -13.99 29.15 27.10
CA GLN A 99 -12.93 28.52 26.29
C GLN A 99 -13.36 28.22 24.83
N ALA A 100 -14.25 29.05 24.28
CA ALA A 100 -14.93 28.80 23.01
C ALA A 100 -14.06 28.94 21.76
N ASN A 101 -12.86 29.54 21.90
CA ASN A 101 -11.89 29.78 20.84
C ASN A 101 -12.53 30.28 19.52
N LEU A 102 -13.29 31.37 19.62
CA LEU A 102 -14.02 31.94 18.49
C LEU A 102 -13.05 32.42 17.40
N THR A 103 -13.17 31.84 16.20
CA THR A 103 -12.31 32.14 15.06
C THR A 103 -13.15 32.49 13.83
N PRO A 104 -12.93 33.64 13.17
CA PRO A 104 -11.99 34.71 13.55
C PRO A 104 -12.36 35.35 14.89
N LYS A 105 -11.36 35.91 15.58
CA LYS A 105 -11.59 36.60 16.86
C LYS A 105 -12.62 37.73 16.65
N PRO A 106 -13.65 37.84 17.51
CA PRO A 106 -14.60 38.94 17.43
C PRO A 106 -13.90 40.29 17.52
N CYS A 107 -14.45 41.29 16.85
CA CYS A 107 -13.94 42.66 16.94
C CYS A 107 -14.05 43.16 18.38
N GLN A 108 -13.11 43.98 18.83
CA GLN A 108 -13.14 44.58 20.16
C GLN A 108 -13.87 45.92 20.10
N HIS A 109 -14.85 46.12 20.99
CA HIS A 109 -15.54 47.40 21.11
C HIS A 109 -15.79 47.72 22.58
N TYR A 110 -15.18 48.82 23.04
CA TYR A 110 -15.40 49.36 24.38
C TYR A 110 -16.45 50.45 24.29
N SER A 111 -17.52 50.34 25.08
CA SER A 111 -18.53 51.40 25.15
C SER A 111 -18.30 52.24 26.39
N SER A 112 -18.15 53.54 26.20
CA SER A 112 -18.21 54.51 27.29
C SER A 112 -19.54 55.28 27.26
N LYS A 113 -20.01 55.71 28.43
CA LYS A 113 -21.19 56.59 28.56
C LYS A 113 -20.96 57.99 28.00
N ALA A 114 -19.71 58.45 27.96
CA ALA A 114 -19.33 59.74 27.41
C ALA A 114 -19.33 59.74 25.87
N GLU A 115 -19.30 58.56 25.25
CA GLU A 115 -19.31 58.40 23.80
C GLU A 115 -20.74 58.31 23.27
N PHE A 116 -21.12 59.31 22.48
CA PHE A 116 -22.45 59.39 21.85
C PHE A 116 -22.55 58.65 20.52
N ASP A 117 -21.44 58.14 19.98
CA ASP A 117 -21.50 57.31 18.77
C ASP A 117 -22.24 56.01 19.08
N LEU A 118 -23.19 55.69 18.20
CA LEU A 118 -24.00 54.49 18.28
C LEU A 118 -23.43 53.38 17.41
N LYS A 119 -22.45 53.64 16.55
CA LYS A 119 -21.95 52.63 15.61
C LYS A 119 -21.13 51.57 16.35
N ILE A 120 -21.57 50.32 16.25
CA ILE A 120 -20.83 49.16 16.78
C ILE A 120 -20.25 48.38 15.60
N PRO A 121 -18.94 48.11 15.58
CA PRO A 121 -18.33 47.33 14.50
C PRO A 121 -18.90 45.91 14.48
N LYS A 122 -19.32 45.47 13.29
CA LYS A 122 -19.83 44.11 13.08
C LYS A 122 -18.66 43.11 12.99
N SER A 123 -18.69 42.06 13.81
CA SER A 123 -17.72 40.98 13.72
C SER A 123 -17.90 40.16 12.44
N ARG A 124 -16.82 39.53 11.97
CA ARG A 124 -16.88 38.59 10.85
C ARG A 124 -17.65 37.31 11.27
N PRO A 125 -18.32 36.63 10.33
CA PRO A 125 -18.94 35.34 10.59
C PRO A 125 -17.95 34.34 11.18
N LEU A 126 -18.39 33.57 12.17
CA LEU A 126 -17.56 32.56 12.82
C LEU A 126 -17.36 31.36 11.89
N VAL A 127 -16.11 30.94 11.75
CA VAL A 127 -15.70 29.76 10.98
C VAL A 127 -15.46 28.58 11.91
N TYR A 128 -14.95 28.84 13.11
CA TYR A 128 -14.64 27.81 14.10
C TYR A 128 -14.97 28.29 15.51
N THR A 129 -15.52 27.36 16.29
CA THR A 129 -15.72 27.48 17.73
C THR A 129 -15.65 26.07 18.33
N GLN A 130 -15.27 25.98 19.59
CA GLN A 130 -15.18 24.72 20.31
C GLN A 130 -16.01 24.74 21.59
N MET A 131 -16.39 23.56 22.05
CA MET A 131 -17.10 23.37 23.31
C MET A 131 -16.28 22.40 24.16
N PRO A 132 -15.71 22.85 25.30
CA PRO A 132 -14.89 22.00 26.13
C PRO A 132 -15.76 21.00 26.91
N PHE A 133 -15.42 19.72 26.84
CA PHE A 133 -16.04 18.67 27.65
C PHE A 133 -14.97 17.88 28.39
N TYR A 134 -15.29 17.46 29.62
CA TYR A 134 -14.43 16.61 30.42
C TYR A 134 -15.04 15.22 30.55
N LEU A 135 -14.29 14.21 30.15
CA LEU A 135 -14.66 12.81 30.33
C LEU A 135 -14.16 12.33 31.69
N LYS A 136 -15.00 11.64 32.45
CA LYS A 136 -14.67 11.09 33.76
C LYS A 136 -14.79 9.58 33.75
N ASN A 137 -14.01 8.91 34.60
CA ASN A 137 -14.09 7.47 34.88
C ASN A 137 -13.85 6.53 33.67
N LEU A 138 -13.03 6.95 32.70
CA LEU A 138 -12.61 6.12 31.57
C LEU A 138 -11.31 5.36 31.86
N LYS A 139 -11.40 4.29 32.66
CA LYS A 139 -10.24 3.46 33.04
C LYS A 139 -9.95 2.28 32.10
N SER A 140 -10.94 1.83 31.34
CA SER A 140 -10.84 0.62 30.50
C SER A 140 -11.01 0.98 29.02
N THR A 141 -10.19 0.35 28.15
CA THR A 141 -10.24 0.51 26.69
C THR A 141 -11.64 0.27 26.12
N GLY A 142 -12.39 -0.72 26.63
CA GLY A 142 -13.75 -1.00 26.18
C GLY A 142 -14.69 0.19 26.41
N LYS A 143 -14.67 0.77 27.62
CA LYS A 143 -15.47 1.96 27.97
C LYS A 143 -15.07 3.19 27.17
N ILE A 144 -13.76 3.34 26.89
CA ILE A 144 -13.24 4.42 26.05
C ILE A 144 -13.81 4.29 24.63
N ILE A 145 -13.76 3.10 24.04
CA ILE A 145 -14.26 2.84 22.69
C ILE A 145 -15.78 3.06 22.63
N GLU A 146 -16.53 2.59 23.61
CA GLU A 146 -17.99 2.79 23.69
C GLU A 146 -18.36 4.27 23.77
N THR A 147 -17.71 5.02 24.66
CA THR A 147 -17.93 6.46 24.82
C THR A 147 -17.59 7.21 23.53
N LEU A 148 -16.48 6.82 22.87
CA LEU A 148 -16.06 7.40 21.60
C LEU A 148 -17.09 7.13 20.50
N LYS A 149 -17.68 5.92 20.43
CA LYS A 149 -18.77 5.61 19.48
C LYS A 149 -20.00 6.49 19.72
N GLN A 150 -20.42 6.65 20.98
CA GLN A 150 -21.57 7.48 21.34
C GLN A 150 -21.36 8.94 20.93
N ILE A 151 -20.20 9.53 21.24
CA ILE A 151 -19.90 10.92 20.88
C ILE A 151 -19.89 11.11 19.36
N LYS A 152 -19.29 10.17 18.60
CA LYS A 152 -19.29 10.23 17.14
C LYS A 152 -20.70 10.11 16.56
N GLN A 153 -21.55 9.28 17.15
CA GLN A 153 -22.95 9.14 16.73
C GLN A 153 -23.74 10.45 16.92
N ILE A 154 -23.60 11.10 18.09
CA ILE A 154 -24.22 12.40 18.35
C ILE A 154 -23.71 13.45 17.37
N SER A 155 -22.38 13.50 17.16
CA SER A 155 -21.76 14.42 16.21
C SER A 155 -22.33 14.25 14.79
N GLU A 156 -22.48 13.00 14.34
CA GLU A 156 -23.03 12.67 13.04
C GLU A 156 -24.52 13.05 12.91
N GLU A 157 -25.32 12.86 13.96
CA GLU A 157 -26.72 13.27 13.99
C GLU A 157 -26.87 14.79 13.74
N PHE A 158 -26.04 15.60 14.39
CA PHE A 158 -26.05 17.05 14.18
C PHE A 158 -25.46 17.46 12.82
N ASN A 159 -24.49 16.70 12.30
CA ASN A 159 -23.97 16.90 10.93
C ASN A 159 -25.09 16.69 9.89
N GLN A 160 -25.91 15.65 10.06
CA GLN A 160 -27.05 15.37 9.18
C GLN A 160 -28.13 16.45 9.24
N ARG A 161 -28.28 17.13 10.39
CA ARG A 161 -29.15 18.30 10.54
C ARG A 161 -28.58 19.60 9.95
N GLY A 162 -27.35 19.56 9.41
CA GLY A 162 -26.70 20.70 8.75
C GLY A 162 -25.72 21.47 9.63
N LEU A 163 -25.52 21.09 10.89
CA LEU A 163 -24.52 21.71 11.77
C LEU A 163 -23.20 20.94 11.70
N LYS A 164 -22.28 21.41 10.86
CA LYS A 164 -20.93 20.82 10.71
C LYS A 164 -20.17 20.85 12.04
N ASN A 165 -19.89 19.68 12.60
CA ASN A 165 -19.19 19.50 13.87
C ASN A 165 -18.35 18.22 13.85
N TYR A 166 -17.29 18.18 14.67
CA TYR A 166 -16.47 17.00 14.88
C TYR A 166 -15.86 17.02 16.28
N PRO A 167 -15.72 15.85 16.94
CA PRO A 167 -15.08 15.78 18.24
C PRO A 167 -13.55 15.85 18.11
N ILE A 168 -12.90 16.52 19.06
CA ILE A 168 -11.44 16.65 19.13
C ILE A 168 -10.93 16.27 20.52
N GLY A 169 -9.79 15.59 20.59
CA GLY A 169 -9.13 15.24 21.84
C GLY A 169 -8.18 14.04 21.70
N LEU A 170 -7.34 13.84 22.72
CA LEU A 170 -6.34 12.76 22.73
C LEU A 170 -6.98 11.38 22.56
N ILE A 171 -8.13 11.16 23.20
CA ILE A 171 -8.86 9.89 23.08
C ILE A 171 -9.28 9.64 21.63
N PHE A 172 -9.72 10.67 20.90
CA PHE A 172 -10.08 10.55 19.49
C PHE A 172 -8.86 10.34 18.60
N ALA A 173 -7.72 10.95 18.92
CA ALA A 173 -6.49 10.74 18.16
C ALA A 173 -5.96 9.30 18.29
N TYR A 174 -5.91 8.75 19.52
CA TYR A 174 -5.30 7.44 19.78
C TYR A 174 -6.25 6.25 19.66
N PHE A 175 -7.52 6.39 20.06
CA PHE A 175 -8.44 5.24 20.14
C PHE A 175 -9.34 5.08 18.91
N ASN A 176 -9.38 6.05 18.01
CA ASN A 176 -10.19 5.96 16.80
C ASN A 176 -9.76 4.79 15.88
N GLN A 177 -8.49 4.37 15.95
CA GLN A 177 -8.00 3.17 15.24
C GLN A 177 -8.67 1.86 15.71
N PHE A 178 -9.04 1.74 16.99
CA PHE A 178 -9.66 0.54 17.52
C PHE A 178 -11.09 0.33 17.01
N LEU A 179 -11.73 1.36 16.43
CA LEU A 179 -13.04 1.20 15.81
C LEU A 179 -12.99 0.38 14.52
N LEU A 180 -11.89 0.47 13.76
CA LEU A 180 -11.72 -0.24 12.49
C LEU A 180 -10.85 -1.49 12.63
N LEU A 181 -10.16 -1.65 13.76
CA LEU A 181 -9.16 -2.68 13.96
C LEU A 181 -9.70 -4.08 13.67
N ASP A 182 -10.87 -4.44 14.18
CA ASP A 182 -11.45 -5.79 13.99
C ASP A 182 -11.69 -6.10 12.50
N ARG A 183 -12.19 -5.11 11.74
CA ARG A 183 -12.46 -5.25 10.31
C ARG A 183 -11.16 -5.34 9.52
N LEU A 184 -10.20 -4.48 9.84
CA LEU A 184 -8.89 -4.47 9.19
C LEU A 184 -8.12 -5.77 9.47
N LEU A 185 -8.22 -6.28 10.70
CA LEU A 185 -7.62 -7.55 11.11
C LEU A 185 -8.22 -8.72 10.31
N ALA A 186 -9.54 -8.77 10.18
CA ALA A 186 -10.21 -9.80 9.39
C ALA A 186 -9.81 -9.76 7.90
N VAL A 187 -9.75 -8.56 7.32
CA VAL A 187 -9.29 -8.35 5.94
C VAL A 187 -7.83 -8.78 5.78
N GLN A 188 -6.95 -8.43 6.73
CA GLN A 188 -5.54 -8.81 6.71
C GLN A 188 -5.35 -10.32 6.77
N PHE A 189 -6.09 -11.01 7.65
CA PHE A 189 -6.03 -12.47 7.76
C PHE A 189 -6.48 -13.14 6.46
N LEU A 190 -7.60 -12.68 5.87
CA LEU A 190 -8.11 -13.19 4.60
C LEU A 190 -7.08 -13.01 3.47
N LEU A 191 -6.48 -11.82 3.35
CA LEU A 191 -5.49 -11.52 2.32
C LEU A 191 -4.23 -12.38 2.48
N THR A 192 -3.78 -12.58 3.73
CA THR A 192 -2.61 -13.42 4.03
C THR A 192 -2.88 -14.88 3.65
N LEU A 193 -4.07 -15.40 3.95
CA LEU A 193 -4.50 -16.75 3.57
C LEU A 193 -4.55 -16.90 2.05
N LEU A 194 -5.12 -15.92 1.34
CA LEU A 194 -5.23 -15.93 -0.12
C LEU A 194 -3.84 -15.93 -0.78
N ALA A 195 -2.91 -15.12 -0.27
CA ALA A 195 -1.53 -15.08 -0.75
C ALA A 195 -0.82 -16.42 -0.55
N ALA A 196 -0.97 -17.03 0.63
CA ALA A 196 -0.41 -18.36 0.92
C ALA A 196 -0.97 -19.43 -0.03
N VAL A 197 -2.27 -19.38 -0.31
CA VAL A 197 -2.92 -20.27 -1.29
C VAL A 197 -2.36 -20.08 -2.70
N LEU A 198 -2.20 -18.84 -3.16
CA LEU A 198 -1.67 -18.56 -4.50
C LEU A 198 -0.24 -19.10 -4.66
N VAL A 199 0.63 -18.83 -3.68
CA VAL A 199 2.00 -19.37 -3.67
C VAL A 199 2.00 -20.89 -3.68
N ALA A 200 1.11 -21.52 -2.91
CA ALA A 200 0.92 -22.97 -2.92
C ALA A 200 0.48 -23.50 -4.29
N CYS A 201 -0.40 -22.80 -5.01
CA CYS A 201 -0.83 -23.18 -6.36
C CYS A 201 0.33 -23.23 -7.36
N VAL A 202 1.21 -22.23 -7.30
CA VAL A 202 2.21 -21.97 -8.33
C VAL A 202 3.46 -22.83 -8.12
N LEU A 203 3.89 -23.02 -6.87
CA LEU A 203 5.18 -23.65 -6.58
C LEU A 203 5.12 -25.18 -6.49
N VAL A 204 3.99 -25.77 -6.11
CA VAL A 204 3.90 -27.22 -5.88
C VAL A 204 2.51 -27.71 -6.27
N GLN A 205 2.41 -28.89 -6.88
CA GLN A 205 1.11 -29.52 -7.10
C GLN A 205 0.34 -29.58 -5.78
N TRP A 206 -0.86 -28.98 -5.74
CA TRP A 206 -1.73 -28.85 -4.56
C TRP A 206 -1.83 -30.11 -3.70
N THR A 207 -1.81 -31.28 -4.33
CA THR A 207 -1.87 -32.59 -3.65
C THR A 207 -0.69 -32.87 -2.72
N LYS A 208 0.45 -32.17 -2.87
CA LYS A 208 1.68 -32.41 -2.11
C LYS A 208 1.92 -31.41 -0.98
N LEU A 209 1.15 -30.31 -0.93
CA LEU A 209 1.32 -29.24 0.06
C LEU A 209 0.38 -29.34 1.26
N TRP A 210 -0.68 -30.13 1.20
CA TRP A 210 -1.70 -30.16 2.26
C TRP A 210 -1.11 -30.41 3.65
N CYS A 211 -0.16 -31.34 3.80
CA CYS A 211 0.52 -31.58 5.08
C CYS A 211 1.32 -30.36 5.58
N SER A 212 2.01 -29.67 4.67
CA SER A 212 2.80 -28.47 4.98
C SER A 212 1.90 -27.31 5.40
N ILE A 213 0.84 -27.05 4.62
CA ILE A 213 -0.14 -26.00 4.93
C ILE A 213 -0.80 -26.27 6.28
N PHE A 214 -1.23 -27.51 6.54
CA PHE A 214 -1.85 -27.90 7.80
C PHE A 214 -0.90 -27.69 9.00
N SER A 215 0.35 -28.12 8.88
CA SER A 215 1.37 -27.92 9.92
C SER A 215 1.66 -26.43 10.18
N ILE A 216 1.79 -25.63 9.12
CA ILE A 216 2.01 -24.18 9.24
C ILE A 216 0.81 -23.51 9.93
N ILE A 217 -0.43 -23.83 9.53
CA ILE A 217 -1.65 -23.26 10.13
C ILE A 217 -1.75 -23.60 11.62
N ILE A 218 -1.48 -24.85 12.02
CA ILE A 218 -1.49 -25.25 13.43
C ILE A 218 -0.48 -24.44 14.24
N CYS A 219 0.74 -24.29 13.72
CA CYS A 219 1.77 -23.50 14.40
C CYS A 219 1.44 -22.01 14.45
N MET A 220 0.82 -21.46 13.40
CA MET A 220 0.33 -20.09 13.41
C MET A 220 -0.76 -19.90 14.46
N LEU A 221 -1.67 -20.88 14.63
CA LEU A 221 -2.71 -20.83 15.65
C LEU A 221 -2.15 -20.87 17.08
N LEU A 222 -1.00 -21.52 17.29
CA LEU A 222 -0.34 -21.55 18.60
C LEU A 222 0.06 -20.15 19.10
N MET A 223 0.34 -19.20 18.19
CA MET A 223 0.60 -17.79 18.57
C MET A 223 -0.63 -17.08 19.12
N CYS A 224 -1.84 -17.52 18.75
CA CYS A 224 -3.08 -16.97 19.29
C CYS A 224 -3.24 -17.25 20.79
N LEU A 225 -2.56 -18.27 21.33
CA LEU A 225 -2.55 -18.55 22.78
C LEU A 225 -1.82 -17.45 23.57
N VAL A 226 -0.86 -16.78 22.94
CA VAL A 226 -0.09 -15.69 23.57
C VAL A 226 -0.84 -14.38 23.42
N ASN A 227 -1.20 -14.04 22.19
CA ASN A 227 -1.92 -12.83 21.89
C ASN A 227 -2.55 -12.93 20.49
N VAL A 228 -3.86 -12.75 20.40
CA VAL A 228 -4.57 -12.71 19.10
C VAL A 228 -4.00 -11.59 18.20
N ASN A 229 -3.57 -10.47 18.80
CA ASN A 229 -2.93 -9.39 18.05
C ASN A 229 -1.52 -9.75 17.57
N ALA A 230 -0.83 -10.71 18.19
CA ALA A 230 0.49 -11.14 17.74
C ALA A 230 0.43 -11.98 16.46
N LEU A 231 -0.74 -12.56 16.13
CA LEU A 231 -1.00 -13.14 14.81
C LEU A 231 -0.98 -12.08 13.71
N SER A 232 -1.34 -10.84 14.06
CA SER A 232 -1.46 -9.71 13.15
C SER A 232 -0.22 -8.83 13.17
N GLY A 233 0.24 -8.41 12.00
CA GLY A 233 1.36 -7.51 11.86
C GLY A 233 2.72 -8.21 11.81
N THR A 234 3.77 -7.51 12.26
CA THR A 234 5.16 -7.89 12.00
C THR A 234 5.60 -9.15 12.75
N VAL A 235 5.15 -9.34 13.99
CA VAL A 235 5.49 -10.52 14.80
C VAL A 235 4.87 -11.78 14.21
N GLY A 236 3.61 -11.73 13.78
CA GLY A 236 2.94 -12.84 13.10
C GLY A 236 3.61 -13.18 11.76
N ALA A 237 4.03 -12.17 10.99
CA ALA A 237 4.80 -12.39 9.76
C ALA A 237 6.15 -13.05 10.02
N LEU A 238 6.88 -12.63 11.06
CA LEU A 238 8.14 -13.27 11.47
C LEU A 238 7.90 -14.73 11.89
N HIS A 239 6.87 -15.00 12.68
CA HIS A 239 6.50 -16.37 13.06
C HIS A 239 6.21 -17.25 11.83
N PHE A 240 5.43 -16.74 10.87
CA PHE A 240 5.15 -17.42 9.62
C PHE A 240 6.43 -17.76 8.86
N ILE A 241 7.38 -16.83 8.75
CA ILE A 241 8.66 -17.06 8.08
C ILE A 241 9.48 -18.14 8.79
N ILE A 242 9.59 -18.07 10.12
CA ILE A 242 10.37 -19.03 10.93
C ILE A 242 9.81 -20.45 10.76
N VAL A 243 8.48 -20.61 10.89
CA VAL A 243 7.81 -21.91 10.75
C VAL A 243 7.87 -22.43 9.32
N SER A 244 7.49 -21.59 8.34
CA SER A 244 7.44 -22.01 6.94
C SER A 244 8.81 -22.41 6.42
N ARG A 245 9.87 -21.67 6.73
CA ARG A 245 11.26 -22.04 6.37
C ARG A 245 11.57 -23.48 6.78
N ASN A 246 11.35 -23.82 8.05
CA ASN A 246 11.69 -25.14 8.58
C ASN A 246 10.83 -26.25 7.95
N VAL A 247 9.52 -26.02 7.79
CA VAL A 247 8.60 -26.98 7.15
C VAL A 247 8.97 -27.20 5.68
N PHE A 248 9.27 -26.13 4.93
CA PHE A 248 9.62 -26.23 3.52
C PHE A 248 10.96 -26.93 3.29
N LEU A 249 11.96 -26.73 4.14
CA LEU A 249 13.23 -27.46 4.04
C LEU A 249 13.01 -28.98 4.14
N ILE A 250 12.27 -29.43 5.15
CA ILE A 250 11.97 -30.86 5.34
C ILE A 250 11.07 -31.40 4.23
N LEU A 251 10.09 -30.60 3.77
CA LEU A 251 9.24 -31.01 2.66
C LEU A 251 10.03 -31.17 1.37
N SER A 252 10.93 -30.23 1.06
CA SER A 252 11.76 -30.26 -0.13
C SER A 252 12.61 -31.53 -0.16
N GLY A 253 13.29 -31.85 0.96
CA GLY A 253 14.04 -33.11 1.08
C GLY A 253 13.17 -34.34 0.91
N PHE A 254 11.96 -34.34 1.46
CA PHE A 254 11.04 -35.46 1.37
C PHE A 254 10.50 -35.67 -0.05
N LEU A 255 10.21 -34.58 -0.78
CA LEU A 255 9.74 -34.62 -2.16
C LEU A 255 10.85 -35.05 -3.14
N SER A 256 12.10 -34.64 -2.88
CA SER A 256 13.24 -35.00 -3.72
C SER A 256 13.81 -36.40 -3.43
N ALA A 257 13.56 -36.96 -2.24
CA ALA A 257 14.06 -38.28 -1.87
C ALA A 257 13.33 -39.43 -2.58
N LEU A 258 14.08 -40.49 -2.89
CA LEU A 258 13.59 -41.72 -3.50
C LEU A 258 13.28 -42.79 -2.44
N GLY A 259 12.35 -43.69 -2.74
CA GLY A 259 12.04 -44.87 -1.92
C GLY A 259 10.73 -44.79 -1.15
N ASN A 260 10.62 -45.63 -0.10
CA ASN A 260 9.43 -45.69 0.76
C ASN A 260 9.33 -44.43 1.66
N CYS A 261 8.17 -44.24 2.30
CA CYS A 261 7.89 -43.05 3.12
C CYS A 261 8.95 -42.83 4.22
N GLU A 262 9.30 -43.89 4.95
CA GLU A 262 10.29 -43.84 6.03
C GLU A 262 11.69 -43.48 5.55
N ARG A 263 12.13 -44.06 4.42
CA ARG A 263 13.45 -43.76 3.84
C ARG A 263 13.51 -42.32 3.35
N ARG A 264 12.45 -41.83 2.71
CA ARG A 264 12.36 -40.45 2.23
C ARG A 264 12.41 -39.45 3.37
N LEU A 265 11.71 -39.73 4.46
CA LEU A 265 11.76 -38.89 5.66
C LEU A 265 13.15 -38.91 6.31
N LYS A 266 13.75 -40.10 6.44
CA LYS A 266 15.10 -40.25 6.99
C LYS A 266 16.12 -39.43 6.18
N MET A 267 16.12 -39.57 4.85
CA MET A 267 17.00 -38.79 3.97
C MET A 267 16.76 -37.28 4.10
N SER A 268 15.50 -36.86 4.20
CA SER A 268 15.18 -35.44 4.38
C SER A 268 15.73 -34.88 5.70
N LEU A 269 15.55 -35.61 6.80
CA LEU A 269 16.06 -35.21 8.11
C LEU A 269 17.59 -35.21 8.16
N GLU A 270 18.25 -36.20 7.55
CA GLU A 270 19.72 -36.25 7.44
C GLU A 270 20.28 -35.01 6.72
N LEU A 271 19.58 -34.51 5.70
CA LEU A 271 20.02 -33.34 4.93
C LEU A 271 19.72 -32.00 5.64
N TYR A 272 18.56 -31.86 6.29
CA TYR A 272 18.05 -30.56 6.73
C TYR A 272 18.00 -30.34 8.24
N ALA A 273 18.16 -31.38 9.08
CA ALA A 273 18.09 -31.21 10.55
C ALA A 273 19.21 -30.31 11.10
N GLU A 274 20.45 -30.50 10.63
CA GLU A 274 21.59 -29.69 11.06
C GLU A 274 21.47 -28.20 10.63
N PRO A 275 21.15 -27.87 9.37
CA PRO A 275 20.86 -26.49 8.96
C PRO A 275 19.74 -25.83 9.78
N ILE A 276 18.64 -26.55 10.06
CA ILE A 276 17.52 -26.05 10.85
C ILE A 276 17.97 -25.72 12.27
N LEU A 277 18.63 -26.66 12.96
CA LEU A 277 19.11 -26.46 14.33
C LEU A 277 20.10 -25.31 14.45
N LYS A 278 21.07 -25.21 13.53
CA LYS A 278 22.03 -24.09 13.51
C LYS A 278 21.33 -22.76 13.25
N GLY A 279 20.35 -22.73 12.34
CA GLY A 279 19.57 -21.54 12.03
C GLY A 279 18.71 -21.08 13.22
N ASP A 280 18.03 -22.01 13.88
CA ASP A 280 17.19 -21.72 15.06
C ASP A 280 18.03 -21.31 16.27
N PHE A 281 19.17 -21.95 16.51
CA PHE A 281 20.10 -21.55 17.56
C PHE A 281 20.69 -20.16 17.30
N GLY A 282 21.06 -19.85 16.05
CA GLY A 282 21.51 -18.52 15.68
C GLY A 282 20.44 -17.44 15.94
N LEU A 283 19.20 -17.73 15.58
CA LEU A 283 18.07 -16.84 15.84
C LEU A 283 17.80 -16.68 17.33
N PHE A 284 17.91 -17.76 18.12
CA PHE A 284 17.80 -17.71 19.59
C PHE A 284 18.78 -16.71 20.19
N VAL A 285 20.06 -16.78 19.80
CA VAL A 285 21.09 -15.86 20.30
C VAL A 285 20.72 -14.42 19.96
N CYS A 286 20.26 -14.14 18.74
CA CYS A 286 19.79 -12.81 18.35
C CYS A 286 18.59 -12.34 19.19
N VAL A 287 17.59 -13.21 19.40
CA VAL A 287 16.39 -12.90 20.19
C VAL A 287 16.72 -12.72 21.67
N SER A 288 17.72 -13.43 22.20
CA SER A 288 18.15 -13.32 23.60
C SER A 288 18.62 -11.92 23.96
N VAL A 289 19.15 -11.15 23.00
CA VAL A 289 19.53 -9.74 23.21
C VAL A 289 18.31 -8.90 23.60
N LEU A 290 17.12 -9.18 23.04
CA LEU A 290 15.89 -8.45 23.38
C LEU A 290 15.47 -8.63 24.84
N ALA A 291 15.88 -9.73 25.49
CA ALA A 291 15.62 -9.94 26.91
C ALA A 291 16.34 -8.90 27.78
N THR A 292 17.44 -8.31 27.31
CA THR A 292 18.19 -7.29 28.05
C THR A 292 17.57 -5.89 27.93
N SER A 293 16.49 -5.73 27.16
CA SER A 293 15.82 -4.44 26.98
C SER A 293 15.21 -3.93 28.29
N GLN A 294 15.39 -2.65 28.60
CA GLN A 294 14.78 -2.01 29.78
C GLN A 294 13.27 -1.76 29.60
N PHE A 295 12.73 -1.90 28.39
CA PHE A 295 11.33 -1.64 28.11
C PHE A 295 10.51 -2.90 28.29
N GLU A 296 9.59 -2.89 29.27
CA GLU A 296 8.65 -3.99 29.55
C GLU A 296 7.87 -4.39 28.29
N PHE A 297 7.48 -3.42 27.45
CA PHE A 297 6.81 -3.67 26.18
C PHE A 297 7.62 -4.59 25.25
N VAL A 298 8.94 -4.41 25.16
CA VAL A 298 9.81 -5.23 24.31
C VAL A 298 9.96 -6.64 24.88
N GLN A 299 10.18 -6.74 26.19
CA GLN A 299 10.33 -8.04 26.86
C GLN A 299 9.03 -8.87 26.82
N CYS A 300 7.91 -8.27 27.21
CA CYS A 300 6.63 -8.97 27.32
C CYS A 300 6.01 -9.30 25.95
N HIS A 301 6.16 -8.43 24.94
CA HIS A 301 5.53 -8.68 23.64
C HIS A 301 6.49 -9.24 22.59
N PHE A 302 7.64 -8.62 22.34
CA PHE A 302 8.53 -9.06 21.26
C PHE A 302 9.35 -10.28 21.64
N PHE A 303 10.06 -10.22 22.77
CA PHE A 303 10.90 -11.33 23.22
C PHE A 303 10.07 -12.58 23.48
N THR A 304 8.98 -12.46 24.26
CA THR A 304 8.11 -13.59 24.58
C THR A 304 7.48 -14.21 23.33
N ALA A 305 6.98 -13.39 22.40
CA ALA A 305 6.38 -13.91 21.17
C ALA A 305 7.41 -14.61 20.28
N LEU A 306 8.60 -14.02 20.08
CA LEU A 306 9.66 -14.62 19.26
C LEU A 306 10.25 -15.89 19.89
N LEU A 307 10.35 -15.94 21.22
CA LEU A 307 10.78 -17.14 21.93
C LEU A 307 9.79 -18.30 21.72
N ILE A 308 8.50 -18.02 21.84
CA ILE A 308 7.43 -19.02 21.60
C ILE A 308 7.41 -19.43 20.13
N SER A 309 7.61 -18.49 19.19
CA SER A 309 7.77 -18.77 17.77
C SER A 309 8.91 -19.75 17.49
N LEU A 310 10.06 -19.54 18.14
CA LEU A 310 11.22 -20.40 17.97
C LEU A 310 10.97 -21.81 18.54
N CYS A 311 10.49 -21.91 19.77
CA CYS A 311 10.22 -23.19 20.41
C CYS A 311 9.16 -24.00 19.63
N SER A 312 8.08 -23.34 19.21
CA SER A 312 7.02 -23.99 18.44
C SER A 312 7.50 -24.41 17.04
N SER A 313 8.31 -23.59 16.37
CA SER A 313 8.89 -23.95 15.06
C SER A 313 9.83 -25.14 15.16
N ALA A 314 10.72 -25.17 16.15
CA ALA A 314 11.65 -26.28 16.36
C ALA A 314 10.93 -27.60 16.70
N LEU A 315 9.93 -27.54 17.59
CA LEU A 315 9.10 -28.70 17.91
C LEU A 315 8.31 -29.18 16.68
N ASN A 316 7.78 -28.24 15.91
CA ASN A 316 7.01 -28.56 14.72
C ASN A 316 7.87 -29.21 13.64
N SER A 317 9.05 -28.65 13.36
CA SER A 317 9.91 -29.13 12.28
C SER A 317 10.57 -30.47 12.62
N LEU A 318 11.01 -30.69 13.85
CA LEU A 318 11.75 -31.91 14.21
C LEU A 318 10.85 -33.06 14.66
N VAL A 319 9.62 -32.78 15.10
CA VAL A 319 8.73 -33.80 15.66
C VAL A 319 7.41 -33.87 14.90
N PHE A 320 6.59 -32.83 14.97
CA PHE A 320 5.21 -32.88 14.47
C PHE A 320 5.11 -33.10 12.97
N PHE A 321 5.82 -32.29 12.17
CA PHE A 321 5.76 -32.33 10.72
C PHE A 321 6.35 -33.65 10.14
N PRO A 322 7.48 -34.17 10.63
CA PRO A 322 7.95 -35.51 10.30
C PRO A 322 6.91 -36.60 10.54
N ILE A 323 6.25 -36.60 11.71
CA ILE A 323 5.19 -37.57 12.04
C ILE A 323 4.02 -37.42 11.06
N LEU A 324 3.63 -36.19 10.75
CA LEU A 324 2.56 -35.90 9.79
C LEU A 324 2.92 -36.42 8.38
N LEU A 325 4.17 -36.31 7.95
CA LEU A 325 4.65 -36.86 6.68
C LEU A 325 4.59 -38.40 6.65
N VAL A 326 4.86 -39.09 7.77
CA VAL A 326 4.71 -40.55 7.83
C VAL A 326 3.25 -40.97 7.64
N ILE A 327 2.32 -40.27 8.28
CA ILE A 327 0.90 -40.64 8.30
C ILE A 327 0.18 -40.25 7.00
N ALA A 328 0.44 -39.05 6.49
CA ALA A 328 -0.34 -38.44 5.41
C ALA A 328 0.52 -37.87 4.26
N GLY A 329 1.81 -38.23 4.21
CA GLY A 329 2.74 -37.69 3.24
C GLY A 329 2.39 -38.03 1.78
N PRO A 330 2.76 -37.17 0.83
CA PRO A 330 2.50 -37.41 -0.59
C PRO A 330 3.26 -38.63 -1.12
N LYS A 331 2.61 -39.37 -2.02
CA LYS A 331 3.21 -40.53 -2.71
C LYS A 331 4.43 -40.11 -3.54
N ALA A 332 5.38 -41.02 -3.68
CA ALA A 332 6.60 -40.80 -4.47
C ALA A 332 6.25 -40.60 -5.96
N GLU A 333 6.93 -39.67 -6.62
CA GLU A 333 6.72 -39.38 -8.05
C GLU A 333 7.40 -40.39 -8.97
N LEU A 334 8.49 -40.99 -8.51
CA LEU A 334 9.27 -41.97 -9.25
C LEU A 334 9.08 -43.35 -8.62
N TYR A 335 8.45 -44.25 -9.37
CA TYR A 335 8.31 -45.65 -8.99
C TYR A 335 9.53 -46.44 -9.46
N GLN A 336 10.18 -47.13 -8.53
CA GLN A 336 11.33 -47.99 -8.79
C GLN A 336 10.83 -49.31 -9.37
N LEU A 337 11.14 -49.59 -10.64
CA LEU A 337 10.74 -50.83 -11.31
C LEU A 337 11.66 -52.03 -10.96
N GLU A 338 12.92 -51.80 -10.55
CA GLU A 338 13.90 -52.89 -10.48
C GLU A 338 14.95 -52.80 -9.35
N HIS A 339 15.35 -51.60 -8.89
CA HIS A 339 16.35 -51.44 -7.81
C HIS A 339 15.92 -50.34 -6.82
N ASN A 340 16.00 -50.63 -5.51
CA ASN A 340 15.51 -49.77 -4.43
C ASN A 340 16.25 -48.42 -4.26
N ASP A 341 17.44 -48.25 -4.84
CA ASP A 341 18.31 -47.09 -4.59
C ASP A 341 18.72 -46.31 -5.85
N ARG A 342 18.20 -46.68 -7.04
CA ARG A 342 18.54 -45.97 -8.29
C ARG A 342 17.37 -45.83 -9.25
N ILE A 343 17.39 -44.74 -10.02
CA ILE A 343 16.56 -44.55 -11.20
C ILE A 343 17.05 -45.54 -12.27
N ALA A 344 16.15 -46.07 -13.10
CA ALA A 344 16.53 -46.92 -14.23
C ALA A 344 17.56 -46.17 -15.09
N THR A 345 18.75 -46.76 -15.26
CA THR A 345 19.78 -46.20 -16.13
C THR A 345 19.22 -46.12 -17.56
N PRO A 346 19.33 -44.96 -18.24
CA PRO A 346 18.87 -44.84 -19.62
C PRO A 346 19.63 -45.86 -20.49
N THR A 347 18.92 -46.50 -21.40
CA THR A 347 19.46 -47.55 -22.28
C THR A 347 20.65 -46.99 -23.09
N PRO A 348 21.81 -47.68 -23.16
CA PRO A 348 22.95 -47.21 -23.94
C PRO A 348 22.58 -47.05 -25.42
N PRO A 349 23.15 -46.07 -26.13
CA PRO A 349 22.88 -45.86 -27.55
C PRO A 349 23.23 -47.13 -28.35
N PRO A 350 22.42 -47.49 -29.37
CA PRO A 350 22.67 -48.69 -30.15
C PRO A 350 24.04 -48.61 -30.84
N PRO A 351 24.81 -49.71 -30.88
CA PRO A 351 26.09 -49.72 -31.57
C PRO A 351 25.90 -49.39 -33.05
N PRO A 352 26.84 -48.66 -33.69
CA PRO A 352 26.74 -48.29 -35.09
C PRO A 352 26.63 -49.54 -35.97
N PRO A 353 25.81 -49.50 -37.05
CA PRO A 353 25.58 -50.66 -37.90
C PRO A 353 26.89 -51.11 -38.58
N PRO A 354 27.15 -52.42 -38.71
CA PRO A 354 28.33 -52.92 -39.40
C PRO A 354 28.32 -52.49 -40.87
N PRO A 355 29.49 -52.17 -41.47
CA PRO A 355 29.55 -51.69 -42.84
C PRO A 355 29.01 -52.75 -43.82
N ILE A 356 28.02 -52.34 -44.61
CA ILE A 356 27.40 -53.16 -45.66
C ILE A 356 28.46 -53.44 -46.74
N ARG A 357 28.87 -54.71 -46.87
CA ARG A 357 29.65 -55.16 -48.03
C ARG A 357 28.76 -55.13 -49.26
N THR A 358 29.02 -54.20 -50.17
CA THR A 358 28.36 -54.16 -51.48
C THR A 358 28.88 -55.30 -52.38
N PRO A 359 28.00 -55.97 -53.16
CA PRO A 359 28.41 -57.04 -54.05
C PRO A 359 29.18 -56.45 -55.23
N THR A 360 30.39 -56.96 -55.42
CA THR A 360 31.27 -56.62 -56.54
C THR A 360 30.67 -57.19 -57.83
N TYR A 361 30.10 -56.33 -58.68
CA TYR A 361 29.82 -56.68 -60.07
C TYR A 361 31.01 -56.28 -60.95
N SER A 362 31.54 -57.29 -61.62
CA SER A 362 32.63 -57.24 -62.58
C SER A 362 32.37 -56.29 -63.75
N LYS A 363 33.34 -55.43 -64.07
CA LYS A 363 33.52 -54.86 -65.41
C LYS A 363 34.98 -54.98 -65.88
N PRO A 364 35.20 -55.09 -67.19
CA PRO A 364 36.34 -55.79 -67.76
C PRO A 364 37.58 -54.92 -67.96
N SER A 365 38.69 -55.63 -68.17
CA SER A 365 40.05 -55.17 -68.49
C SER A 365 40.13 -54.00 -69.48
N ARG A 366 40.81 -52.92 -69.07
CA ARG A 366 41.60 -52.06 -69.96
C ARG A 366 42.85 -51.56 -69.26
N ARG A 367 44.00 -51.92 -69.85
CA ARG A 367 45.33 -51.34 -69.62
C ARG A 367 45.31 -49.85 -70.01
N SER A 368 45.75 -48.96 -69.12
CA SER A 368 47.00 -48.20 -69.32
C SER A 368 47.26 -47.26 -68.13
N SER A 369 48.53 -47.00 -67.95
CA SER A 369 49.19 -46.20 -66.93
C SER A 369 48.98 -44.69 -67.08
N SER A 370 48.95 -44.00 -65.93
CA SER A 370 49.89 -42.94 -65.53
C SER A 370 49.20 -41.74 -64.86
N VAL A 371 49.61 -41.53 -63.61
CA VAL A 371 50.15 -40.27 -63.06
C VAL A 371 49.30 -38.99 -63.10
N LYS A 372 49.18 -38.43 -61.88
CA LYS A 372 49.00 -37.02 -61.49
C LYS A 372 47.61 -36.39 -61.59
N ALA A 373 47.15 -36.10 -60.38
CA ALA A 373 46.84 -34.76 -59.90
C ALA A 373 45.43 -34.21 -60.12
N THR A 374 45.00 -33.55 -59.04
CA THR A 374 44.15 -32.36 -59.01
C THR A 374 42.73 -32.52 -59.53
N ARG A 375 41.77 -32.60 -58.59
CA ARG A 375 40.46 -32.00 -58.78
C ARG A 375 39.79 -31.70 -57.45
N GLU A 376 39.88 -30.45 -57.03
CA GLU A 376 38.68 -29.72 -56.63
C GLU A 376 38.09 -29.05 -57.89
N PRO A 377 36.90 -28.45 -57.86
CA PRO A 377 35.71 -28.74 -57.06
C PRO A 377 34.51 -29.00 -58.02
N SER A 378 33.35 -29.42 -57.52
CA SER A 378 32.01 -28.98 -57.98
C SER A 378 30.92 -29.73 -57.24
N LEU A 379 30.24 -28.97 -56.38
CA LEU A 379 29.00 -29.27 -55.69
C LEU A 379 27.87 -29.70 -56.64
N THR A 380 26.99 -30.55 -56.12
CA THR A 380 25.51 -30.51 -56.07
C THR A 380 25.06 -31.99 -55.94
N THR A 381 24.24 -32.45 -54.99
CA THR A 381 23.08 -31.85 -54.33
C THR A 381 22.75 -32.65 -53.05
N ILE A 382 22.79 -31.98 -51.89
CA ILE A 382 21.88 -31.99 -50.73
C ILE A 382 21.02 -33.25 -50.49
N THR A 383 21.26 -33.91 -49.35
CA THR A 383 20.20 -34.39 -48.44
C THR A 383 20.53 -33.90 -47.03
N GLU A 384 19.47 -33.55 -46.31
CA GLU A 384 19.41 -32.67 -45.16
C GLU A 384 20.19 -33.18 -43.93
N GLU A 385 21.27 -32.48 -43.58
CA GLU A 385 21.75 -32.45 -42.19
C GLU A 385 21.12 -31.24 -41.50
N SER A 386 20.13 -31.48 -40.64
CA SER A 386 19.75 -30.52 -39.61
C SER A 386 20.83 -30.56 -38.52
N CYS A 387 21.87 -29.76 -38.73
CA CYS A 387 22.90 -29.46 -37.76
C CYS A 387 22.25 -28.72 -36.57
N ASN A 388 22.15 -29.37 -35.41
CA ASN A 388 22.04 -28.66 -34.14
C ASN A 388 23.39 -27.96 -33.87
N GLN A 389 23.60 -26.78 -34.45
CA GLN A 389 24.69 -25.90 -34.02
C GLN A 389 24.28 -25.24 -32.71
N SER A 390 24.73 -25.82 -31.59
CA SER A 390 24.70 -25.14 -30.30
C SER A 390 25.57 -23.88 -30.37
N ILE A 391 24.97 -22.72 -30.14
CA ILE A 391 25.71 -21.49 -29.90
C ILE A 391 26.30 -21.61 -28.49
N VAL A 392 27.60 -21.88 -28.40
CA VAL A 392 28.34 -21.72 -27.16
C VAL A 392 28.89 -20.30 -27.16
N VAL A 393 28.24 -19.41 -26.43
CA VAL A 393 28.80 -18.11 -26.10
C VAL A 393 29.64 -18.31 -24.84
N GLU A 394 30.96 -18.25 -24.95
CA GLU A 394 31.81 -18.06 -23.79
C GLU A 394 31.86 -16.55 -23.49
N PRO A 395 31.28 -16.07 -22.38
CA PRO A 395 31.48 -14.68 -21.98
C PRO A 395 32.91 -14.52 -21.46
N GLN A 396 33.78 -13.88 -22.23
CA GLN A 396 35.07 -13.44 -21.72
C GLN A 396 34.86 -12.15 -20.91
N VAL A 397 34.83 -12.27 -19.59
CA VAL A 397 34.74 -11.12 -18.66
C VAL A 397 36.15 -10.72 -18.25
N THR A 398 36.68 -9.67 -18.87
CA THR A 398 37.95 -9.06 -18.45
C THR A 398 37.64 -8.03 -17.36
N VAL A 399 38.10 -8.27 -16.13
CA VAL A 399 38.00 -7.31 -15.03
C VAL A 399 39.33 -6.57 -14.94
N GLU A 400 39.37 -5.32 -15.42
CA GLU A 400 40.51 -4.45 -15.16
C GLU A 400 40.32 -3.76 -13.81
N TYR A 401 41.30 -3.94 -12.93
CA TYR A 401 41.42 -3.18 -11.69
C TYR A 401 42.53 -2.15 -11.86
N SER A 402 42.20 -0.87 -11.76
CA SER A 402 43.20 0.19 -11.60
C SER A 402 43.22 0.60 -10.14
N SER A 403 44.31 0.27 -9.45
CA SER A 403 44.61 0.82 -8.12
C SER A 403 45.02 2.29 -8.28
N PRO A 404 44.36 3.25 -7.61
CA PRO A 404 44.77 4.65 -7.69
C PRO A 404 46.14 4.83 -7.02
N GLU A 405 47.10 5.39 -7.76
CA GLU A 405 48.36 5.86 -7.19
C GLU A 405 48.08 6.96 -6.16
N SER A 406 48.84 6.88 -5.07
CA SER A 406 48.72 7.73 -3.89
C SER A 406 49.02 9.19 -4.19
N SER A 407 47.99 10.02 -4.39
CA SER A 407 48.00 11.44 -4.00
C SER A 407 46.69 12.14 -4.36
N SER A 408 45.74 12.20 -3.41
CA SER A 408 44.91 13.36 -3.07
C SER A 408 43.65 12.93 -2.32
N SER A 409 43.31 13.72 -1.31
CA SER A 409 42.25 13.49 -0.33
C SER A 409 40.84 13.56 -0.93
N GLY A 410 40.16 12.41 -0.99
CA GLY A 410 38.75 12.26 -1.34
C GLY A 410 38.24 10.85 -1.02
N PRO A 411 36.93 10.61 -0.92
CA PRO A 411 36.37 9.35 -0.45
C PRO A 411 36.74 8.18 -1.39
N TYR A 412 37.25 7.10 -0.82
CA TYR A 412 37.66 5.89 -1.54
C TYR A 412 36.46 5.22 -2.22
N THR A 413 36.28 5.46 -3.52
CA THR A 413 35.32 4.72 -4.35
C THR A 413 36.10 3.83 -5.31
N THR A 414 36.12 2.53 -5.06
CA THR A 414 36.57 1.54 -6.06
C THR A 414 35.54 1.48 -7.18
N LYS A 415 35.86 2.07 -8.33
CA LYS A 415 35.02 2.00 -9.53
C LYS A 415 35.29 0.69 -10.25
N VAL A 416 34.42 -0.31 -10.04
CA VAL A 416 34.43 -1.55 -10.84
C VAL A 416 33.61 -1.30 -12.10
N THR A 417 34.25 -1.37 -13.27
CA THR A 417 33.56 -1.27 -14.56
C THR A 417 33.64 -2.63 -15.24
N ALA A 418 32.52 -3.34 -15.32
CA ALA A 418 32.42 -4.59 -16.06
C ALA A 418 31.87 -4.29 -17.45
N THR A 419 32.66 -4.57 -18.49
CA THR A 419 32.25 -4.34 -19.89
C THR A 419 32.18 -5.68 -20.60
N ALA A 420 30.98 -6.09 -21.03
CA ALA A 420 30.78 -7.31 -21.79
C ALA A 420 30.74 -6.97 -23.29
N ASN A 421 31.80 -7.33 -24.02
CA ASN A 421 31.80 -7.20 -25.48
C ASN A 421 31.24 -8.48 -26.11
N ILE A 422 30.02 -8.41 -26.64
CA ILE A 422 29.38 -9.52 -27.35
C ILE A 422 29.49 -9.25 -28.84
N LYS A 423 30.31 -10.05 -29.55
CA LYS A 423 30.36 -10.03 -31.00
C LYS A 423 29.40 -11.09 -31.55
N VAL A 424 28.30 -10.65 -32.16
CA VAL A 424 27.33 -11.53 -32.83
C VAL A 424 27.51 -11.37 -34.34
N GLU A 425 28.00 -12.40 -35.02
CA GLU A 425 27.99 -12.45 -36.48
C GLU A 425 26.77 -13.25 -36.96
N LEU A 426 25.85 -12.56 -37.63
CA LEU A 426 24.63 -13.12 -38.23
C LEU A 426 24.85 -13.28 -39.73
N VAL A 427 24.78 -14.51 -40.23
CA VAL A 427 24.75 -14.77 -41.68
C VAL A 427 23.29 -15.06 -42.08
N ALA A 428 22.67 -14.12 -42.79
CA ALA A 428 21.30 -14.27 -43.28
C ALA A 428 21.28 -14.85 -44.71
N PRO A 429 20.47 -15.89 -45.01
CA PRO A 429 20.34 -16.42 -46.37
C PRO A 429 19.36 -15.59 -47.22
N VAL A 430 19.78 -15.21 -48.44
CA VAL A 430 18.95 -14.51 -49.44
C VAL A 430 18.19 -15.51 -50.31
N TYR A 431 16.86 -15.58 -50.20
CA TYR A 431 16.00 -16.41 -51.06
C TYR A 431 15.42 -15.61 -52.23
N ARG A 432 15.65 -16.08 -53.47
CA ARG A 432 15.14 -15.50 -54.73
C ARG A 432 13.96 -16.34 -55.24
N SER A 433 12.75 -15.79 -55.29
CA SER A 433 11.53 -16.53 -55.66
C SER A 433 11.37 -16.73 -57.18
N LYS A 434 11.19 -17.98 -57.63
CA LYS A 434 10.67 -18.31 -58.98
C LYS A 434 9.19 -18.74 -58.87
N CYS A 435 8.34 -18.09 -59.66
CA CYS A 435 6.89 -18.30 -59.74
C CYS A 435 6.54 -19.35 -60.81
N SER A 436 5.65 -20.31 -60.52
CA SER A 436 5.02 -21.15 -61.54
C SER A 436 3.59 -21.61 -61.19
N LYS A 437 2.63 -20.93 -61.86
CA LYS A 437 1.40 -21.41 -62.55
C LYS A 437 0.31 -22.18 -61.78
N CYS A 438 -0.83 -21.50 -61.67
CA CYS A 438 -2.18 -22.01 -61.41
C CYS A 438 -2.78 -22.82 -62.58
N HIS A 439 -3.54 -23.87 -62.25
CA HIS A 439 -4.50 -24.52 -63.16
C HIS A 439 -5.91 -23.92 -63.02
N ARG A 440 -6.61 -23.76 -64.14
CA ARG A 440 -7.89 -23.04 -64.30
C ARG A 440 -8.99 -23.99 -64.78
N SER A 441 -10.21 -23.84 -64.27
CA SER A 441 -11.48 -24.30 -64.91
C SER A 441 -12.62 -23.45 -64.31
N LYS A 442 -13.73 -23.03 -64.96
CA LYS A 442 -14.26 -22.94 -66.34
C LYS A 442 -15.49 -22.00 -66.23
N CYS A 443 -15.71 -21.11 -67.21
CA CYS A 443 -16.99 -20.50 -67.70
C CYS A 443 -16.74 -19.08 -68.24
N LYS A 444 -16.69 -18.78 -69.55
CA LYS A 444 -17.73 -18.70 -70.62
C LYS A 444 -18.78 -17.58 -70.46
N ARG A 445 -18.47 -16.36 -70.96
CA ARG A 445 -19.28 -15.57 -71.92
C ARG A 445 -18.51 -14.30 -72.35
N ARG A 446 -18.85 -13.80 -73.55
CA ARG A 446 -18.17 -12.81 -74.40
C ARG A 446 -18.07 -11.39 -73.80
N GLN A 447 -16.86 -10.81 -73.73
CA GLN A 447 -16.45 -9.54 -74.37
C GLN A 447 -14.94 -9.32 -74.14
N GLN A 448 -14.24 -8.81 -75.17
CA GLN A 448 -12.79 -8.56 -75.20
C GLN A 448 -12.41 -7.36 -74.31
N CYS A 449 -11.36 -7.49 -73.51
CA CYS A 449 -10.50 -6.36 -73.14
C CYS A 449 -9.02 -6.78 -73.26
N ARG A 450 -8.32 -6.02 -74.12
CA ARG A 450 -6.87 -5.92 -74.27
C ARG A 450 -6.25 -5.45 -72.95
N CYS A 451 -5.06 -5.92 -72.61
CA CYS A 451 -3.99 -5.12 -71.97
C CYS A 451 -2.69 -5.94 -71.93
N CYS A 452 -2.03 -6.01 -73.08
CA CYS A 452 -0.56 -6.02 -73.17
C CYS A 452 -0.18 -4.79 -73.98
N LYS A 453 0.95 -4.15 -73.62
CA LYS A 453 1.54 -2.90 -74.13
C LYS A 453 0.98 -1.62 -73.49
N GLN A 454 1.76 -0.59 -73.18
CA GLN A 454 3.21 -0.34 -73.09
C GLN A 454 3.31 1.09 -72.51
N ASP A 455 4.52 1.49 -72.12
CA ASP A 455 5.00 2.87 -71.99
C ASP A 455 4.66 3.60 -70.68
N SER A 456 5.46 4.52 -70.14
CA SER A 456 6.86 4.92 -70.24
C SER A 456 6.99 6.10 -69.26
N ASP A 457 8.23 6.51 -69.02
CA ASP A 457 8.64 7.84 -68.52
C ASP A 457 8.73 8.02 -66.99
N SER A 458 9.94 8.09 -66.41
CA SER A 458 10.89 9.24 -66.36
C SER A 458 10.44 10.26 -65.30
N SER A 459 11.23 10.93 -64.46
CA SER A 459 12.68 11.10 -64.24
C SER A 459 12.86 11.69 -62.83
N ASP A 460 14.08 11.62 -62.29
CA ASP A 460 14.81 12.63 -61.51
C ASP A 460 14.06 13.61 -60.58
N SER A 461 14.48 13.68 -59.31
CA SER A 461 15.53 14.64 -58.89
C SER A 461 15.54 14.86 -57.37
N SER A 462 16.75 15.05 -56.90
CA SER A 462 17.22 15.43 -55.58
C SER A 462 16.69 16.78 -55.10
N ALA A 463 16.53 16.96 -53.78
CA ALA A 463 17.19 17.99 -52.95
C ALA A 463 16.38 18.36 -51.69
N GLU A 464 17.10 18.31 -50.56
CA GLU A 464 17.17 19.29 -49.46
C GLU A 464 15.93 19.72 -48.64
N ALA A 465 16.16 19.59 -47.32
CA ALA A 465 16.00 20.60 -46.27
C ALA A 465 14.60 20.86 -45.62
N GLU A 466 14.49 20.30 -44.41
CA GLU A 466 14.20 21.00 -43.14
C GLU A 466 12.74 21.43 -42.77
N PRO A 467 12.43 21.69 -41.47
CA PRO A 467 11.45 20.88 -40.74
C PRO A 467 10.38 21.69 -39.94
N CYS A 468 9.70 20.98 -39.01
CA CYS A 468 8.89 21.44 -37.85
C CYS A 468 7.36 21.63 -38.06
N PRO A 469 6.54 21.63 -36.98
CA PRO A 469 6.47 20.66 -35.88
C PRO A 469 5.01 20.31 -35.46
N SER A 470 4.90 19.57 -34.34
CA SER A 470 3.80 19.49 -33.36
C SER A 470 2.53 18.68 -33.67
N SER A 471 2.32 17.63 -32.87
CA SER A 471 1.19 17.52 -31.94
C SER A 471 1.57 16.64 -30.75
#